data_AF-A0A8H4HI92-F1
#
_entry.id   AF-A0A8H4HI92-F1
#
_cell.length_a   1.000
_cell.length_b   1.000
_cell.length_c   1.000
_cell.angle_alpha   90.00
_cell.angle_beta   90.00
_cell.angle_gamma   90.00
#
_symmetry.space_group_name_H-M   'P 1'
#
loop_
_entity.id
_entity.type
_entity.pdbx_description
1 polymer ?
#
loop_
_entity_poly.entity_id
_entity_poly.type
_entity_poly.pdbx_seq_one_letter_code
_entity_poly.pdbx_strand_id
1 'polypeptide(L)'
;MYVLVRAKDTTTTLSIDFSDLWKATKVGAIVGGQTSCKAPELAAFEKHLPPDVEILSCHSLHGPQVNPKGQPLVLIQHRASDESLRFVEEVFSSFGSKYVYLTGEMHDRITADTQAVTHAAFLSMGTAWQANNQFPWEMSRWVGGIENVKINITLRIYSNKWHVYAGLAILNPAAKEQIRTYAQSVTELYKLMIGGQREELKRRVKAAGAAVFKDGTEGQELLLKDEVLDRFSLSNRPREYHPPNNHLSLLAIVDCWSKLGIVPYDHMICSTPLFRLWLGVTEYLFRNPKLLDEALDTAIDDKTFRSDDLEFTFAARAWSDCVSFGDFESYRDRFERIQQYFAPRFPDAVKLGNEMMKTILEKTATGTQ
;
A
#
# COMPACT_ATOMS: atom_id res chain seq x y z
N MET A 1 -0.70 -24.11 -25.65
CA MET A 1 -1.06 -24.54 -24.27
C MET A 1 -0.52 -23.49 -23.32
N TYR A 2 -1.35 -22.95 -22.42
CA TYR A 2 -0.92 -22.00 -21.40
C TYR A 2 -0.67 -22.71 -20.07
N VAL A 3 0.50 -22.50 -19.48
CA VAL A 3 0.95 -23.09 -18.21
C VAL A 3 1.14 -21.96 -17.21
N LEU A 4 0.24 -21.87 -16.23
CA LEU A 4 0.38 -20.93 -15.12
C LEU A 4 1.20 -21.57 -14.00
N VAL A 5 2.39 -21.03 -13.74
CA VAL A 5 3.30 -21.55 -12.72
C VAL A 5 3.11 -20.77 -11.43
N ARG A 6 2.95 -21.51 -10.33
CA ARG A 6 2.84 -20.96 -8.98
C ARG A 6 4.07 -21.35 -8.17
N ALA A 7 4.71 -20.39 -7.51
CA ALA A 7 5.76 -20.67 -6.54
C ALA A 7 5.20 -21.51 -5.38
N LYS A 8 5.89 -22.61 -5.03
CA LYS A 8 5.46 -23.55 -3.97
C LYS A 8 5.55 -22.95 -2.57
N ASP A 9 6.54 -22.11 -2.33
CA ASP A 9 6.74 -21.38 -1.07
C ASP A 9 7.13 -19.93 -1.37
N THR A 10 6.33 -18.98 -0.88
CA THR A 10 6.67 -17.54 -0.89
C THR A 10 7.36 -17.11 0.42
N THR A 11 7.74 -18.06 1.27
CA THR A 11 8.11 -17.85 2.67
C THR A 11 9.59 -18.01 2.96
N THR A 12 10.37 -18.67 2.09
CA THR A 12 11.80 -18.88 2.34
C THR A 12 12.57 -18.89 1.02
N THR A 13 13.72 -18.20 1.01
CA THR A 13 14.72 -18.11 -0.06
C THR A 13 14.40 -17.30 -1.33
N LEU A 14 15.36 -16.42 -1.67
CA LEU A 14 15.57 -15.63 -2.89
C LEU A 14 15.53 -16.42 -4.22
N SER A 15 15.25 -17.72 -4.16
CA SER A 15 15.03 -18.57 -5.32
C SER A 15 13.54 -18.83 -5.42
N ILE A 16 12.89 -18.29 -6.45
CA ILE A 16 11.71 -18.96 -6.97
C ILE A 16 12.23 -20.31 -7.48
N ASP A 17 12.23 -21.32 -6.62
CA ASP A 17 12.53 -22.68 -7.02
C ASP A 17 11.32 -23.16 -7.79
N PHE A 18 11.31 -22.86 -9.09
CA PHE A 18 10.48 -23.53 -10.07
C PHE A 18 11.00 -24.97 -10.22
N SER A 19 10.93 -25.74 -9.13
CA SER A 19 11.46 -27.09 -8.98
C SER A 19 11.09 -27.91 -10.21
N ASP A 20 12.05 -28.17 -11.10
CA ASP A 20 11.96 -29.00 -12.32
C ASP A 20 10.75 -28.82 -13.28
N LEU A 21 9.80 -27.92 -12.99
CA LEU A 21 8.54 -27.75 -13.71
C LEU A 21 8.76 -27.21 -15.12
N TRP A 22 9.81 -26.41 -15.30
CA TRP A 22 10.23 -25.94 -16.61
C TRP A 22 10.80 -27.07 -17.49
N LYS A 23 11.35 -28.15 -16.91
CA LYS A 23 11.88 -29.29 -17.69
C LYS A 23 10.77 -30.08 -18.39
N ALA A 24 9.52 -29.86 -17.98
CA ALA A 24 8.33 -30.49 -18.55
C ALA A 24 7.57 -29.57 -19.52
N THR A 25 8.06 -28.37 -19.83
CA THR A 25 7.41 -27.49 -20.81
C THR A 25 7.55 -28.06 -22.22
N LYS A 26 6.46 -28.02 -23.00
CA LYS A 26 6.47 -28.45 -24.39
C LYS A 26 6.96 -27.31 -25.29
N VAL A 27 7.55 -27.66 -26.43
CA VAL A 27 7.87 -26.72 -27.51
C VAL A 27 6.64 -25.88 -27.86
N GLY A 28 6.80 -24.55 -27.95
CA GLY A 28 5.70 -23.62 -28.23
C GLY A 28 4.68 -23.48 -27.10
N ALA A 29 4.99 -23.90 -25.87
CA ALA A 29 4.16 -23.60 -24.72
C ALA A 29 4.24 -22.10 -24.36
N ILE A 30 3.17 -21.60 -23.78
CA ILE A 30 3.11 -20.26 -23.19
C ILE A 30 3.17 -20.45 -21.68
N VAL A 31 4.13 -19.81 -21.01
CA VAL A 31 4.34 -19.90 -19.56
C VAL A 31 4.12 -18.53 -18.95
N GLY A 32 3.34 -18.51 -17.86
CA GLY A 32 3.08 -17.31 -17.09
C GLY A 32 3.16 -17.56 -15.61
N GLY A 33 3.50 -16.53 -14.85
CA GLY A 33 3.33 -16.51 -13.40
C GLY A 33 2.23 -15.54 -12.97
N GLN A 34 1.83 -15.66 -11.70
CA GLN A 34 0.84 -14.80 -11.05
C GLN A 34 1.40 -14.14 -9.78
N THR A 35 2.73 -14.00 -9.67
CA THR A 35 3.34 -13.41 -8.46
C THR A 35 3.02 -11.92 -8.33
N SER A 36 3.24 -11.33 -7.15
CA SER A 36 3.00 -9.89 -6.96
C SER A 36 4.15 -8.99 -7.45
N CYS A 37 5.31 -9.56 -7.78
CA CYS A 37 6.48 -8.84 -8.31
C CYS A 37 6.99 -9.52 -9.57
N LYS A 38 7.15 -8.76 -10.65
CA LYS A 38 7.48 -9.29 -11.97
C LYS A 38 8.97 -9.39 -12.22
N ALA A 39 9.79 -8.49 -11.69
CA ALA A 39 11.23 -8.53 -11.86
C ALA A 39 11.85 -9.90 -11.49
N PRO A 40 11.64 -10.47 -10.28
CA PRO A 40 12.21 -11.77 -9.94
C PRO A 40 11.59 -12.94 -10.73
N GLU A 41 10.29 -12.86 -11.04
CA GLU A 41 9.56 -13.87 -11.82
C GLU A 41 10.10 -13.95 -13.25
N LEU A 42 10.16 -12.81 -13.95
CA LEU A 42 10.64 -12.71 -15.31
C LEU A 42 12.14 -13.05 -15.39
N ALA A 43 12.96 -12.63 -14.42
CA ALA A 43 14.37 -13.00 -14.38
C ALA A 43 14.56 -14.52 -14.23
N ALA A 44 13.74 -15.17 -13.40
CA ALA A 44 13.77 -16.63 -13.27
C ALA A 44 13.28 -17.34 -14.54
N PHE A 45 12.25 -16.79 -15.22
CA PHE A 45 11.79 -17.31 -16.51
C PHE A 45 12.84 -17.18 -17.60
N GLU A 46 13.50 -16.03 -17.74
CA GLU A 46 14.57 -15.83 -18.72
C GLU A 46 15.76 -16.75 -18.46
N LYS A 47 16.07 -17.03 -17.19
CA LYS A 47 17.18 -17.93 -16.82
C LYS A 47 16.90 -19.40 -17.09
N HIS A 48 15.64 -19.84 -16.89
CA HIS A 48 15.31 -21.28 -16.83
C HIS A 48 14.46 -21.78 -18.01
N LEU A 49 13.70 -20.92 -18.69
CA LEU A 49 12.86 -21.34 -19.80
C LEU A 49 13.62 -21.32 -21.13
N PRO A 50 13.50 -22.38 -21.95
CA PRO A 50 14.18 -22.45 -23.23
C PRO A 50 13.64 -21.41 -24.23
N PRO A 51 14.40 -21.03 -25.28
CA PRO A 51 14.02 -19.96 -26.22
C PRO A 51 12.75 -20.24 -27.05
N ASP A 52 12.36 -21.50 -27.18
CA ASP A 52 11.18 -21.97 -27.91
C ASP A 52 9.89 -21.97 -27.05
N VAL A 53 9.98 -21.44 -25.83
CA VAL A 53 8.85 -21.19 -24.92
C VAL A 53 8.58 -19.70 -24.83
N GLU A 54 7.31 -19.35 -24.96
CA GLU A 54 6.83 -17.99 -24.83
C GLU A 54 6.51 -17.64 -23.37
N ILE A 55 6.79 -16.38 -22.98
CA ILE A 55 6.60 -15.87 -21.63
C ILE A 55 5.53 -14.78 -21.64
N LEU A 56 4.38 -15.11 -21.03
CA LEU A 56 3.27 -14.19 -20.85
C LEU A 56 2.75 -14.34 -19.42
N SER A 57 3.06 -13.38 -18.57
CA SER A 57 2.69 -13.41 -17.16
C SER A 57 1.45 -12.56 -16.89
N CYS A 58 0.82 -12.79 -15.75
CA CYS A 58 -0.34 -12.01 -15.33
C CYS A 58 -0.25 -11.60 -13.86
N HIS A 59 -1.11 -10.67 -13.45
CA HIS A 59 -1.33 -10.37 -12.04
C HIS A 59 -2.75 -9.88 -11.83
N SER A 60 -3.51 -10.62 -11.02
CA SER A 60 -4.79 -10.15 -10.54
C SER A 60 -4.57 -9.26 -9.31
N LEU A 61 -5.08 -8.03 -9.35
CA LEU A 61 -4.87 -7.02 -8.30
C LEU A 61 -5.92 -7.09 -7.17
N HIS A 62 -6.53 -8.25 -6.97
CA HIS A 62 -7.50 -8.49 -5.91
C HIS A 62 -7.16 -9.76 -5.10
N GLY A 63 -7.63 -9.79 -3.85
CA GLY A 63 -7.49 -10.97 -3.00
C GLY A 63 -8.30 -12.16 -3.51
N PRO A 64 -8.01 -13.38 -3.05
CA PRO A 64 -8.63 -14.62 -3.53
C PRO A 64 -10.15 -14.72 -3.23
N GLN A 65 -10.65 -13.92 -2.29
CA GLN A 65 -12.06 -13.89 -1.89
C GLN A 65 -12.90 -12.88 -2.69
N VAL A 66 -12.29 -12.15 -3.63
CA VAL A 66 -12.96 -11.10 -4.41
C VAL A 66 -13.38 -11.65 -5.78
N ASN A 67 -14.61 -11.32 -6.21
CA ASN A 67 -15.10 -11.67 -7.53
C ASN A 67 -14.26 -10.94 -8.61
N PRO A 68 -13.65 -11.65 -9.58
CA PRO A 68 -12.79 -11.05 -10.60
C PRO A 68 -13.53 -10.19 -11.62
N LYS A 69 -14.87 -10.29 -11.69
CA LYS A 69 -15.69 -9.55 -12.67
C LYS A 69 -15.52 -8.04 -12.49
N GLY A 70 -15.11 -7.37 -13.56
CA GLY A 70 -14.85 -5.93 -13.59
C GLY A 70 -13.57 -5.48 -12.87
N GLN A 71 -12.85 -6.40 -12.22
CA GLN A 71 -11.57 -6.11 -11.57
C GLN A 71 -10.43 -6.10 -12.60
N PRO A 72 -9.36 -5.32 -12.36
CA PRO A 72 -8.21 -5.30 -13.26
C PRO A 72 -7.41 -6.61 -13.19
N LEU A 73 -7.14 -7.18 -14.36
CA LEU A 73 -6.20 -8.28 -14.56
C LEU A 73 -5.06 -7.76 -15.45
N VAL A 74 -3.87 -7.66 -14.88
CA VAL A 74 -2.69 -7.21 -15.63
C VAL A 74 -2.17 -8.37 -16.46
N LEU A 75 -1.92 -8.12 -17.75
CA LEU A 75 -1.25 -9.03 -18.68
C LEU A 75 0.10 -8.43 -19.09
N ILE A 76 1.15 -9.25 -19.05
CA ILE A 76 2.54 -8.86 -19.30
C ILE A 76 3.12 -9.79 -20.35
N GLN A 77 3.11 -9.31 -21.59
CA GLN A 77 3.72 -9.96 -22.75
C GLN A 77 5.23 -9.68 -22.72
N HIS A 78 6.02 -10.58 -22.10
CA HIS A 78 7.46 -10.36 -21.94
C HIS A 78 8.26 -10.88 -23.13
N ARG A 79 8.03 -12.14 -23.49
CA ARG A 79 8.68 -12.84 -24.62
C ARG A 79 7.65 -13.73 -25.30
N ALA A 80 6.62 -13.12 -25.86
CA ALA A 80 5.48 -13.81 -26.44
C ALA A 80 4.95 -13.07 -27.67
N SER A 81 4.34 -13.79 -28.59
CA SER A 81 3.71 -13.25 -29.79
C SER A 81 2.31 -12.68 -29.49
N ASP A 82 1.82 -11.81 -30.37
CA ASP A 82 0.45 -11.26 -30.24
C ASP A 82 -0.62 -12.35 -30.39
N GLU A 83 -0.30 -13.45 -31.08
CA GLU A 83 -1.18 -14.62 -31.18
C GLU A 83 -1.34 -15.30 -29.83
N SER A 84 -0.25 -15.52 -29.10
CA SER A 84 -0.28 -16.04 -27.74
C SER A 84 -0.98 -15.11 -26.77
N LEU A 85 -0.83 -13.79 -26.92
CA LEU A 85 -1.59 -12.83 -26.13
C LEU A 85 -3.09 -13.00 -26.33
N ARG A 86 -3.56 -13.03 -27.59
CA ARG A 86 -4.98 -13.26 -27.90
C ARG A 86 -5.49 -14.61 -27.37
N PHE A 87 -4.68 -15.66 -27.46
CA PHE A 87 -5.02 -16.96 -26.88
C PHE A 87 -5.19 -16.88 -25.35
N VAL A 88 -4.28 -16.21 -24.64
CA VAL A 88 -4.38 -16.04 -23.19
C VAL A 88 -5.58 -15.16 -22.80
N GLU A 89 -5.88 -14.11 -23.57
CA GLU A 89 -7.09 -13.30 -23.40
C GLU A 89 -8.37 -14.14 -23.51
N GLU A 90 -8.42 -15.06 -24.48
CA GLU A 90 -9.55 -15.99 -24.64
C GLU A 90 -9.65 -16.96 -23.46
N VAL A 91 -8.53 -17.52 -23.00
CA VAL A 91 -8.48 -18.40 -21.82
C VAL A 91 -9.01 -17.70 -20.56
N PHE A 92 -8.69 -16.42 -20.37
CA PHE A 92 -9.14 -15.66 -19.20
C PHE A 92 -10.50 -14.96 -19.38
N SER A 93 -11.11 -15.03 -20.56
CA SER A 93 -12.35 -14.30 -20.87
C SER A 93 -13.51 -14.59 -19.89
N SER A 94 -13.58 -15.83 -19.40
CA SER A 94 -14.58 -16.28 -18.42
C SER A 94 -14.54 -15.52 -17.08
N PHE A 95 -13.42 -14.87 -16.74
CA PHE A 95 -13.30 -14.10 -15.49
C PHE A 95 -14.08 -12.79 -15.54
N GLY A 96 -14.36 -12.27 -16.74
CA GLY A 96 -14.99 -10.96 -16.92
C GLY A 96 -14.18 -9.81 -16.34
N SER A 97 -12.87 -9.99 -16.17
CA SER A 97 -11.93 -8.97 -15.69
C SER A 97 -11.67 -7.93 -16.77
N LYS A 98 -11.22 -6.74 -16.35
CA LYS A 98 -10.73 -5.70 -17.26
C LYS A 98 -9.24 -5.92 -17.50
N TYR A 99 -8.84 -6.22 -18.72
CA TYR A 99 -7.43 -6.42 -19.04
C TYR A 99 -6.66 -5.10 -19.03
N VAL A 100 -5.49 -5.12 -18.38
CA VAL A 100 -4.55 -4.00 -18.32
C VAL A 100 -3.21 -4.51 -18.85
N TYR A 101 -2.67 -3.87 -19.88
CA TYR A 101 -1.44 -4.31 -20.51
C TYR A 101 -0.27 -3.49 -20.00
N LEU A 102 0.73 -4.14 -19.39
CA LEU A 102 1.91 -3.47 -18.84
C LEU A 102 3.17 -4.28 -19.17
N THR A 103 4.30 -3.59 -19.24
CA THR A 103 5.61 -4.28 -19.15
C THR A 103 5.85 -4.71 -17.70
N GLY A 104 6.75 -5.69 -17.49
CA GLY A 104 7.12 -6.11 -16.13
C GLY A 104 7.69 -4.96 -15.28
N GLU A 105 8.49 -4.09 -15.91
CA GLU A 105 9.05 -2.90 -15.27
C GLU A 105 7.98 -1.88 -14.88
N MET A 106 7.06 -1.55 -15.81
CA MET A 106 5.94 -0.64 -15.51
C MET A 106 5.05 -1.19 -14.41
N HIS A 107 4.74 -2.49 -14.45
CA HIS A 107 3.97 -3.16 -13.40
C HIS A 107 4.63 -3.01 -12.03
N ASP A 108 5.93 -3.32 -11.92
CA ASP A 108 6.64 -3.24 -10.64
C ASP A 108 6.77 -1.80 -10.16
N ARG A 109 6.97 -0.83 -11.07
CA ARG A 109 6.97 0.59 -10.71
C ARG A 109 5.62 1.03 -10.15
N ILE A 110 4.53 0.75 -10.86
CA ILE A 110 3.17 1.13 -10.48
C ILE A 110 2.75 0.47 -9.15
N THR A 111 3.06 -0.82 -8.97
CA THR A 111 2.75 -1.52 -7.71
C THR A 111 3.57 -0.99 -6.54
N ALA A 112 4.83 -0.59 -6.76
CA ALA A 112 5.60 0.12 -5.74
C ALA A 112 4.93 1.46 -5.37
N ASP A 113 4.63 2.29 -6.37
CA ASP A 113 4.06 3.64 -6.20
C ASP A 113 2.70 3.63 -5.48
N THR A 114 1.91 2.56 -5.65
CA THR A 114 0.56 2.43 -5.09
C THR A 114 0.47 1.60 -3.80
N GLN A 115 1.50 0.84 -3.44
CA GLN A 115 1.39 -0.10 -2.31
C GLN A 115 2.56 -0.05 -1.33
N ALA A 116 3.79 0.17 -1.78
CA ALA A 116 4.97 0.01 -0.95
C ALA A 116 5.00 0.98 0.25
N VAL A 117 4.85 2.28 -0.03
CA VAL A 117 4.86 3.31 1.02
C VAL A 117 3.62 3.20 1.91
N THR A 118 2.46 2.90 1.33
CA THR A 118 1.22 2.67 2.07
C THR A 118 1.39 1.54 3.09
N HIS A 119 1.93 0.40 2.67
CA HIS A 119 2.20 -0.71 3.58
C HIS A 119 3.23 -0.32 4.65
N ALA A 120 4.33 0.34 4.28
CA ALA A 120 5.35 0.77 5.24
C ALA A 120 4.79 1.74 6.29
N ALA A 121 3.92 2.68 5.91
CA ALA A 121 3.26 3.58 6.84
C ALA A 121 2.44 2.82 7.89
N PHE A 122 1.56 1.92 7.48
CA PHE A 122 0.68 1.19 8.40
C PHE A 122 1.39 0.11 9.23
N LEU A 123 2.42 -0.54 8.66
CA LEU A 123 3.28 -1.42 9.44
C LEU A 123 3.99 -0.64 10.55
N SER A 124 4.46 0.57 10.23
CA SER A 124 5.08 1.47 11.20
C SER A 124 4.09 1.92 12.27
N MET A 125 2.84 2.22 11.91
CA MET A 125 1.78 2.56 12.87
C MET A 125 1.54 1.43 13.87
N GLY A 126 1.31 0.19 13.40
CA GLY A 126 1.07 -0.93 14.31
C GLY A 126 2.27 -1.25 15.22
N THR A 127 3.49 -1.05 14.71
CA THR A 127 4.71 -1.20 15.52
C THR A 127 4.77 -0.13 16.61
N ALA A 128 4.47 1.13 16.29
CA ALA A 128 4.44 2.22 17.26
C ALA A 128 3.37 2.03 18.34
N TRP A 129 2.18 1.56 17.95
CA TRP A 129 1.10 1.25 18.90
C TRP A 129 1.46 0.12 19.85
N GLN A 130 2.12 -0.94 19.35
CA GLN A 130 2.60 -2.02 20.19
C GLN A 130 3.73 -1.58 21.12
N ALA A 131 4.66 -0.74 20.65
CA ALA A 131 5.75 -0.20 21.46
C ALA A 131 5.23 0.66 22.62
N ASN A 132 4.20 1.46 22.38
CA ASN A 132 3.50 2.25 23.41
C ASN A 132 2.47 1.45 24.22
N ASN A 133 2.31 0.14 23.95
CA ASN A 133 1.29 -0.73 24.57
C ASN A 133 -0.11 -0.08 24.57
N GLN A 134 -0.51 0.48 23.42
CA GLN A 134 -1.77 1.19 23.27
C GLN A 134 -2.65 0.58 22.18
N PHE A 135 -3.96 0.73 22.36
CA PHE A 135 -4.98 0.48 21.35
C PHE A 135 -5.65 1.83 21.02
N PRO A 136 -5.33 2.46 19.88
CA PRO A 136 -5.79 3.82 19.57
C PRO A 136 -7.30 4.02 19.74
N TRP A 137 -8.12 3.07 19.29
CA TRP A 137 -9.58 3.14 19.39
C TRP A 137 -10.14 3.06 20.83
N GLU A 138 -9.33 2.68 21.81
CA GLU A 138 -9.70 2.70 23.24
C GLU A 138 -9.37 4.05 23.90
N MET A 139 -8.63 4.93 23.20
CA MET A 139 -8.18 6.22 23.69
C MET A 139 -8.99 7.36 23.06
N SER A 140 -9.43 8.32 23.86
CA SER A 140 -10.24 9.46 23.39
C SER A 140 -9.53 10.32 22.33
N ARG A 141 -8.20 10.43 22.40
CA ARG A 141 -7.39 11.27 21.50
C ARG A 141 -7.26 10.74 20.06
N TRP A 142 -7.60 9.48 19.80
CA TRP A 142 -7.46 8.82 18.50
C TRP A 142 -8.82 8.48 17.86
N VAL A 143 -9.89 9.13 18.32
CA VAL A 143 -11.24 9.02 17.72
C VAL A 143 -11.34 10.05 16.60
N GLY A 144 -12.00 9.72 15.48
CA GLY A 144 -12.30 10.67 14.38
C GLY A 144 -12.00 10.11 12.98
N GLY A 145 -12.51 10.77 11.93
CA GLY A 145 -12.55 10.24 10.57
C GLY A 145 -11.22 9.74 10.01
N ILE A 146 -10.19 10.59 10.01
CA ILE A 146 -8.84 10.22 9.53
C ILE A 146 -8.24 9.08 10.36
N GLU A 147 -8.42 9.11 11.67
CA GLU A 147 -7.84 8.12 12.59
C GLU A 147 -8.55 6.77 12.46
N ASN A 148 -9.87 6.75 12.29
CA ASN A 148 -10.64 5.55 11.98
C ASN A 148 -10.13 4.86 10.71
N VAL A 149 -9.82 5.62 9.66
CA VAL A 149 -9.24 5.06 8.43
C VAL A 149 -7.89 4.42 8.71
N LYS A 150 -7.00 5.11 9.44
CA LYS A 150 -5.68 4.57 9.79
C LYS A 150 -5.78 3.27 10.59
N ILE A 151 -6.67 3.23 11.57
CA ILE A 151 -6.93 2.06 12.41
C ILE A 151 -7.42 0.89 11.57
N ASN A 152 -8.45 1.10 10.75
CA ASN A 152 -9.03 0.05 9.92
C ASN A 152 -8.01 -0.52 8.92
N ILE A 153 -7.23 0.33 8.25
CA ILE A 153 -6.22 -0.15 7.29
C ILE A 153 -5.10 -0.90 8.02
N THR A 154 -4.61 -0.37 9.15
CA THR A 154 -3.55 -1.02 9.93
C THR A 154 -3.97 -2.43 10.36
N LEU A 155 -5.15 -2.57 10.97
CA LEU A 155 -5.64 -3.87 11.43
C LEU A 155 -5.92 -4.83 10.28
N ARG A 156 -6.37 -4.30 9.13
CA ARG A 156 -6.55 -5.11 7.92
C ARG A 156 -5.24 -5.61 7.35
N ILE A 157 -4.16 -4.84 7.42
CA ILE A 157 -2.83 -5.32 7.01
C ILE A 157 -2.37 -6.43 7.95
N TYR A 158 -2.43 -6.20 9.26
CA TYR A 158 -1.99 -7.18 10.25
C TYR A 158 -2.88 -8.44 10.34
N SER A 159 -4.12 -8.41 9.85
CA SER A 159 -4.98 -9.61 9.77
C SER A 159 -4.67 -10.51 8.57
N ASN A 160 -3.79 -10.08 7.66
CA ASN A 160 -3.32 -10.87 6.51
C ASN A 160 -1.96 -11.54 6.76
N LYS A 161 -1.49 -12.31 5.78
CA LYS A 161 -0.22 -13.04 5.89
C LYS A 161 0.98 -12.13 5.58
N TRP A 162 2.00 -12.18 6.43
CA TRP A 162 3.21 -11.34 6.33
C TRP A 162 3.90 -11.41 4.96
N HIS A 163 3.95 -12.61 4.35
CA HIS A 163 4.70 -12.86 3.12
C HIS A 163 4.12 -12.12 1.89
N VAL A 164 2.84 -11.72 1.93
CA VAL A 164 2.22 -10.89 0.89
C VAL A 164 2.87 -9.51 0.85
N TYR A 165 3.15 -8.94 2.02
CA TYR A 165 3.75 -7.62 2.17
C TYR A 165 5.27 -7.68 2.00
N ALA A 166 5.92 -8.69 2.59
CA ALA A 166 7.36 -8.88 2.49
C ALA A 166 7.83 -9.10 1.04
N GLY A 167 7.09 -9.92 0.27
CA GLY A 167 7.42 -10.18 -1.13
C GLY A 167 7.46 -8.90 -1.95
N LEU A 168 6.43 -8.04 -1.83
CA LEU A 168 6.41 -6.75 -2.51
C LEU A 168 7.56 -5.84 -2.05
N ALA A 169 7.73 -5.68 -0.74
CA ALA A 169 8.69 -4.73 -0.20
C ALA A 169 10.15 -5.12 -0.50
N ILE A 170 10.49 -6.41 -0.38
CA ILE A 170 11.86 -6.91 -0.49
C ILE A 170 12.26 -7.23 -1.93
N LEU A 171 11.34 -7.73 -2.76
CA LEU A 171 11.69 -8.19 -4.11
C LEU A 171 11.56 -7.10 -5.18
N ASN A 172 10.84 -6.01 -4.91
CA ASN A 172 10.67 -4.90 -5.84
C ASN A 172 11.72 -3.80 -5.57
N PRO A 173 12.67 -3.54 -6.50
CA PRO A 173 13.69 -2.52 -6.31
C PRO A 173 13.12 -1.10 -6.11
N ALA A 174 12.05 -0.75 -6.83
CA ALA A 174 11.39 0.55 -6.70
C ALA A 174 10.72 0.70 -5.31
N ALA A 175 10.21 -0.40 -4.74
CA ALA A 175 9.65 -0.40 -3.39
C ALA A 175 10.72 -0.12 -2.33
N LYS A 176 11.93 -0.68 -2.47
CA LYS A 176 13.04 -0.41 -1.53
C LYS A 176 13.40 1.08 -1.47
N GLU A 177 13.55 1.71 -2.63
CA GLU A 177 13.87 3.13 -2.72
C GLU A 177 12.77 4.00 -2.10
N GLN A 178 11.52 3.65 -2.36
CA GLN A 178 10.35 4.34 -1.82
C GLN A 178 10.25 4.23 -0.30
N ILE A 179 10.38 3.03 0.25
CA ILE A 179 10.30 2.78 1.69
C ILE A 179 11.44 3.51 2.42
N ARG A 180 12.64 3.51 1.84
CA ARG A 180 13.78 4.26 2.37
C ARG A 180 13.53 5.77 2.36
N THR A 181 13.03 6.30 1.24
CA THR A 181 12.71 7.73 1.11
C THR A 181 11.60 8.12 2.09
N TYR A 182 10.59 7.28 2.27
CA TYR A 182 9.53 7.49 3.25
C TYR A 182 10.07 7.56 4.68
N ALA A 183 10.92 6.61 5.09
CA ALA A 183 11.53 6.62 6.41
C ALA A 183 12.41 7.87 6.65
N GLN A 184 13.10 8.35 5.60
CA GLN A 184 13.83 9.62 5.63
C GLN A 184 12.88 10.81 5.77
N SER A 185 11.79 10.87 5.01
CA SER A 185 10.76 11.91 5.11
C SER A 185 10.13 11.98 6.51
N VAL A 186 9.74 10.82 7.08
CA VAL A 186 9.24 10.76 8.46
C VAL A 186 10.27 11.34 9.43
N THR A 187 11.52 10.87 9.34
CA THR A 187 12.60 11.30 10.25
C THR A 187 12.91 12.79 10.13
N GLU A 188 12.98 13.32 8.92
CA GLU A 188 13.32 14.72 8.67
C GLU A 188 12.19 15.66 9.10
N LEU A 189 10.93 15.33 8.78
CA LEU A 189 9.78 16.11 9.23
C LEU A 189 9.68 16.10 10.76
N TYR A 190 9.85 14.93 11.40
CA TYR A 190 9.85 14.84 12.86
C TYR A 190 10.98 15.68 13.49
N LYS A 191 12.17 15.72 12.89
CA LYS A 191 13.27 16.60 13.33
C LYS A 191 12.91 18.08 13.26
N LEU A 192 12.23 18.52 12.19
CA LEU A 192 11.74 19.90 12.08
C LEU A 192 10.70 20.21 13.17
N MET A 193 9.80 19.26 13.46
CA MET A 193 8.78 19.37 14.51
C MET A 193 9.41 19.55 15.90
N ILE A 194 10.33 18.64 16.30
CA ILE A 194 10.96 18.72 17.63
C ILE A 194 11.93 19.90 17.75
N GLY A 195 12.52 20.35 16.64
CA GLY A 195 13.42 21.49 16.57
C GLY A 195 12.70 22.85 16.55
N GLY A 196 11.36 22.88 16.51
CA GLY A 196 10.58 24.12 16.46
C GLY A 196 10.74 24.91 15.17
N GLN A 197 11.15 24.26 14.06
CA GLN A 197 11.43 24.91 12.79
C GLN A 197 10.15 25.13 11.96
N ARG A 198 9.24 25.96 12.48
CA ARG A 198 7.88 26.15 11.91
C ARG A 198 7.89 26.55 10.43
N GLU A 199 8.62 27.60 10.08
CA GLU A 199 8.61 28.14 8.71
C GLU A 199 9.14 27.13 7.69
N GLU A 200 10.21 26.41 8.06
CA GLU A 200 10.78 25.38 7.18
C GLU A 200 9.84 24.17 7.02
N LEU A 201 9.20 23.73 8.12
CA LEU A 201 8.20 22.67 8.07
C LEU A 201 7.03 23.05 7.15
N LYS A 202 6.45 24.25 7.35
CA LYS A 202 5.32 24.74 6.53
C LYS A 202 5.71 24.86 5.06
N ARG A 203 6.87 25.47 4.77
CA ARG A 203 7.37 25.64 3.41
C ARG A 203 7.55 24.30 2.70
N ARG A 204 8.23 23.34 3.34
CA ARG A 204 8.50 22.01 2.79
C ARG A 204 7.22 21.22 2.52
N VAL A 205 6.33 21.14 3.51
CA VAL A 205 5.07 20.38 3.38
C VAL A 205 4.16 21.00 2.32
N LYS A 206 3.99 22.32 2.31
CA LYS A 206 3.14 22.99 1.31
C LYS A 206 3.71 22.86 -0.11
N ALA A 207 5.03 22.93 -0.28
CA ALA A 207 5.67 22.69 -1.57
C ALA A 207 5.47 21.24 -2.05
N ALA A 208 5.59 20.26 -1.15
CA ALA A 208 5.32 18.87 -1.47
C ALA A 208 3.86 18.65 -1.88
N GLY A 209 2.92 19.25 -1.14
CA GLY A 209 1.50 19.25 -1.47
C GLY A 209 1.20 19.80 -2.87
N ALA A 210 1.77 20.96 -3.20
CA ALA A 210 1.59 21.58 -4.52
C ALA A 210 2.19 20.73 -5.67
N ALA A 211 3.29 20.02 -5.41
CA ALA A 211 3.91 19.15 -6.40
C ALA A 211 3.07 17.90 -6.70
N VAL A 212 2.44 17.33 -5.67
CA VAL A 212 1.66 16.08 -5.76
C VAL A 212 0.22 16.33 -6.20
N PHE A 213 -0.44 17.36 -5.65
CA PHE A 213 -1.84 17.69 -5.87
C PHE A 213 -2.02 18.91 -6.78
N LYS A 214 -1.58 18.79 -8.04
CA LYS A 214 -1.62 19.89 -9.03
C LYS A 214 -3.05 20.35 -9.34
N ASP A 215 -3.21 21.60 -9.76
CA ASP A 215 -4.48 22.17 -10.24
C ASP A 215 -5.02 21.34 -11.42
N GLY A 216 -6.32 20.98 -11.39
CA GLY A 216 -6.96 20.10 -12.38
C GLY A 216 -7.03 18.61 -12.02
N THR A 217 -6.43 18.18 -10.89
CA THR A 217 -6.71 16.85 -10.30
C THR A 217 -8.02 16.81 -9.48
N GLU A 218 -8.72 17.95 -9.39
CA GLU A 218 -9.96 18.20 -8.63
C GLU A 218 -11.17 17.36 -9.07
N GLY A 219 -11.14 16.83 -10.30
CA GLY A 219 -12.27 16.14 -10.92
C GLY A 219 -12.33 14.63 -10.69
N GLN A 220 -11.31 14.03 -10.07
CA GLN A 220 -11.48 12.67 -9.56
C GLN A 220 -12.10 12.83 -8.18
N GLU A 221 -13.42 12.65 -8.06
CA GLU A 221 -14.10 12.57 -6.77
C GLU A 221 -13.45 11.45 -5.93
N LEU A 222 -12.32 11.74 -5.28
CA LEU A 222 -11.78 10.93 -4.21
C LEU A 222 -12.64 11.24 -3.01
N LEU A 223 -13.79 10.56 -3.04
CA LEU A 223 -14.28 9.70 -1.99
C LEU A 223 -13.69 10.11 -0.66
N LEU A 224 -14.49 10.87 0.09
CA LEU A 224 -14.78 10.68 1.52
C LEU A 224 -15.08 12.05 2.14
N LYS A 225 -16.37 12.39 2.25
CA LYS A 225 -16.81 13.43 3.18
C LYS A 225 -16.62 12.90 4.61
N ASP A 226 -16.17 13.72 5.55
CA ASP A 226 -15.94 13.35 6.97
C ASP A 226 -17.09 12.53 7.57
N GLU A 227 -18.34 12.89 7.24
CA GLU A 227 -19.55 12.19 7.68
C GLU A 227 -19.63 10.71 7.26
N VAL A 228 -18.93 10.31 6.20
CA VAL A 228 -18.84 8.90 5.76
C VAL A 228 -17.75 8.17 6.53
N LEU A 229 -16.63 8.82 6.83
CA LEU A 229 -15.51 8.24 7.56
C LEU A 229 -15.79 8.04 9.04
N ASP A 230 -16.54 8.96 9.63
CA ASP A 230 -16.87 8.90 11.06
C ASP A 230 -17.85 7.78 11.42
N ARG A 231 -18.52 7.17 10.43
CA ARG A 231 -19.41 6.02 10.64
C ARG A 231 -18.66 4.72 10.91
N PHE A 232 -17.37 4.66 10.60
CA PHE A 232 -16.57 3.42 10.67
C PHE A 232 -15.56 3.48 11.82
N SER A 233 -16.03 3.72 13.03
CA SER A 233 -15.20 3.71 14.25
C SER A 233 -15.28 2.40 15.01
N LEU A 234 -14.13 1.94 15.53
CA LEU A 234 -14.07 0.87 16.55
C LEU A 234 -14.36 1.39 17.96
N SER A 235 -14.46 2.72 18.14
CA SER A 235 -14.78 3.33 19.44
C SER A 235 -16.29 3.35 19.66
N ASN A 236 -16.73 2.93 20.85
CA ASN A 236 -18.12 3.04 21.31
C ASN A 236 -18.40 4.36 22.06
N ARG A 237 -17.47 5.33 22.05
CA ARG A 237 -17.60 6.58 22.81
C ARG A 237 -18.21 7.71 21.96
N PRO A 238 -19.15 8.51 22.49
CA PRO A 238 -19.70 9.68 21.80
C PRO A 238 -18.61 10.74 21.52
N ARG A 239 -18.78 11.49 20.42
CA ARG A 239 -17.89 12.58 19.97
C ARG A 239 -17.87 13.72 21.00
N GLU A 240 -16.96 13.67 21.97
CA GLU A 240 -16.87 14.75 22.96
C GLU A 240 -15.66 15.68 22.79
N TYR A 241 -14.57 15.25 22.12
CA TYR A 241 -13.46 16.15 21.75
C TYR A 241 -12.45 15.45 20.82
N HIS A 242 -12.08 16.09 19.70
CA HIS A 242 -10.97 15.64 18.84
C HIS A 242 -9.77 16.57 19.09
N PRO A 243 -8.72 16.12 19.80
CA PRO A 243 -7.50 16.91 19.87
C PRO A 243 -6.89 17.01 18.46
N PRO A 244 -6.42 18.20 18.03
CA PRO A 244 -5.73 18.35 16.77
C PRO A 244 -4.56 17.37 16.66
N ASN A 245 -4.35 16.77 15.49
CA ASN A 245 -3.28 15.81 15.24
C ASN A 245 -2.38 16.33 14.11
N ASN A 246 -1.07 16.23 14.28
CA ASN A 246 -0.10 16.65 13.28
C ASN A 246 -0.10 15.79 12.02
N HIS A 247 -0.64 14.58 12.11
CA HIS A 247 -0.72 13.60 11.04
C HIS A 247 0.62 13.35 10.32
N LEU A 248 1.73 13.21 11.07
CA LEU A 248 3.08 12.95 10.55
C LEU A 248 3.11 11.88 9.45
N SER A 249 2.33 10.81 9.60
CA SER A 249 2.21 9.75 8.60
C SER A 249 1.74 10.23 7.22
N LEU A 250 0.78 11.19 7.18
CA LEU A 250 0.23 11.79 5.97
C LEU A 250 1.17 12.85 5.40
N LEU A 251 1.77 13.68 6.27
CA LEU A 251 2.76 14.67 5.84
C LEU A 251 3.98 13.99 5.18
N ALA A 252 4.46 12.90 5.78
CA ALA A 252 5.61 12.17 5.28
C ALA A 252 5.35 11.43 3.98
N ILE A 253 4.14 10.94 3.71
CA ILE A 253 3.86 10.25 2.44
C ILE A 253 3.85 11.24 1.27
N VAL A 254 3.29 12.43 1.47
CA VAL A 254 3.28 13.48 0.44
C VAL A 254 4.69 14.03 0.20
N ASP A 255 5.47 14.22 1.26
CA ASP A 255 6.89 14.59 1.12
C ASP A 255 7.68 13.51 0.36
N CYS A 256 7.44 12.23 0.65
CA CYS A 256 8.05 11.11 -0.06
C CYS A 256 7.66 11.09 -1.55
N TRP A 257 6.38 11.23 -1.88
CA TRP A 257 5.91 11.28 -3.27
C TRP A 257 6.52 12.46 -4.02
N SER A 258 6.56 13.65 -3.40
CA SER A 258 7.17 14.83 -3.98
C SER A 258 8.67 14.63 -4.27
N LYS A 259 9.44 14.07 -3.33
CA LYS A 259 10.87 13.78 -3.52
C LYS A 259 11.15 12.81 -4.65
N LEU A 260 10.25 11.86 -4.89
CA LEU A 260 10.39 10.84 -5.93
C LEU A 260 9.73 11.22 -7.26
N GLY A 261 9.14 12.41 -7.34
CA GLY A 261 8.39 12.86 -8.53
C GLY A 261 7.17 12.00 -8.84
N ILE A 262 6.58 11.35 -7.83
CA ILE A 262 5.43 10.46 -7.98
C ILE A 262 4.15 11.30 -7.86
N VAL A 263 3.27 11.17 -8.85
CA VAL A 263 1.89 11.66 -8.79
C VAL A 263 0.96 10.43 -8.66
N PRO A 264 0.37 10.19 -7.48
CA PRO A 264 -0.46 9.01 -7.20
C PRO A 264 -1.57 8.73 -8.23
N TYR A 265 -2.14 9.78 -8.82
CA TYR A 265 -3.24 9.73 -9.78
C TYR A 265 -2.86 9.08 -11.11
N ASP A 266 -1.59 9.16 -11.51
CA ASP A 266 -1.10 8.60 -12.78
C ASP A 266 -1.10 7.06 -12.75
N HIS A 267 -1.12 6.47 -11.54
CA HIS A 267 -0.98 5.04 -11.31
C HIS A 267 -2.30 4.38 -10.85
N MET A 268 -3.42 5.07 -11.03
CA MET A 268 -4.74 4.60 -10.59
C MET A 268 -5.22 3.32 -11.27
N ILE A 269 -4.67 2.98 -12.44
CA ILE A 269 -4.99 1.74 -13.17
C ILE A 269 -4.74 0.46 -12.36
N CYS A 270 -3.80 0.49 -11.42
CA CYS A 270 -3.50 -0.64 -10.52
C CYS A 270 -3.78 -0.30 -9.05
N SER A 271 -4.54 0.75 -8.79
CA SER A 271 -4.83 1.19 -7.42
C SER A 271 -5.66 0.14 -6.68
N THR A 272 -5.19 -0.22 -5.49
CA THR A 272 -5.94 -1.07 -4.58
C THR A 272 -6.99 -0.25 -3.83
N PRO A 273 -8.07 -0.86 -3.32
CA PRO A 273 -9.05 -0.13 -2.53
C PRO A 273 -8.45 0.55 -1.28
N LEU A 274 -7.41 -0.04 -0.66
CA LEU A 274 -6.69 0.56 0.47
C LEU A 274 -5.90 1.81 0.05
N PHE A 275 -5.25 1.76 -1.11
CA PHE A 275 -4.53 2.91 -1.64
C PHE A 275 -5.48 4.08 -1.94
N ARG A 276 -6.63 3.81 -2.57
CA ARG A 276 -7.64 4.86 -2.85
C ARG A 276 -8.15 5.54 -1.59
N LEU A 277 -8.47 4.74 -0.58
CA LEU A 277 -8.89 5.24 0.73
C LEU A 277 -7.82 6.13 1.37
N TRP A 278 -6.56 5.67 1.34
CA TRP A 278 -5.45 6.42 1.90
C TRP A 278 -5.13 7.69 1.12
N LEU A 279 -5.15 7.63 -0.22
CA LEU A 279 -4.97 8.78 -1.10
C LEU A 279 -6.06 9.82 -0.86
N GLY A 280 -7.33 9.41 -0.75
CA GLY A 280 -8.45 10.33 -0.48
C GLY A 280 -8.32 11.05 0.86
N VAL A 281 -7.92 10.35 1.91
CA VAL A 281 -7.65 10.98 3.22
C VAL A 281 -6.45 11.93 3.16
N THR A 282 -5.41 11.57 2.41
CA THR A 282 -4.23 12.43 2.23
C THR A 282 -4.59 13.68 1.45
N GLU A 283 -5.33 13.54 0.36
CA GLU A 283 -5.84 14.66 -0.43
C GLU A 283 -6.73 15.58 0.41
N TYR A 284 -7.65 15.01 1.20
CA TYR A 284 -8.54 15.78 2.08
C TYR A 284 -7.75 16.71 3.01
N LEU A 285 -6.69 16.20 3.65
CA LEU A 285 -5.82 17.02 4.51
C LEU A 285 -5.15 18.15 3.73
N PHE A 286 -4.60 17.88 2.55
CA PHE A 286 -3.84 18.85 1.77
C PHE A 286 -4.70 19.86 1.00
N ARG A 287 -5.94 19.50 0.67
CA ARG A 287 -6.92 20.36 -0.01
C ARG A 287 -7.73 21.24 0.94
N ASN A 288 -7.60 21.05 2.24
CA ASN A 288 -8.20 21.90 3.27
C ASN A 288 -7.11 22.77 3.94
N PRO A 289 -6.88 24.03 3.48
CA PRO A 289 -5.79 24.85 4.00
C PRO A 289 -5.86 25.09 5.50
N LYS A 290 -7.08 25.21 6.06
CA LYS A 290 -7.29 25.41 7.50
C LYS A 290 -6.85 24.20 8.30
N LEU A 291 -7.27 23.01 7.89
CA LEU A 291 -6.91 21.75 8.54
C LEU A 291 -5.40 21.47 8.41
N LEU A 292 -4.82 21.75 7.23
CA LEU A 292 -3.38 21.60 7.01
C LEU A 292 -2.56 22.54 7.90
N ASP A 293 -2.95 23.82 7.98
CA ASP A 293 -2.26 24.79 8.85
C ASP A 293 -2.40 24.41 10.33
N GLU A 294 -3.57 23.95 10.77
CA GLU A 294 -3.79 23.42 12.12
C GLU A 294 -2.90 22.21 12.41
N ALA A 295 -2.80 21.25 11.50
CA ALA A 295 -1.93 20.08 11.66
C ALA A 295 -0.45 20.49 11.76
N LEU A 296 0.00 21.45 10.94
CA LEU A 296 1.38 21.97 10.95
C LEU A 296 1.71 22.75 12.22
N ASP A 297 0.76 23.54 12.74
CA ASP A 297 0.94 24.28 13.98
C ASP A 297 0.94 23.32 15.19
N THR A 298 0.01 22.36 15.21
CA THR A 298 -0.04 21.26 16.19
C THR A 298 1.29 20.50 16.24
N ALA A 299 1.90 20.25 15.08
CA ALA A 299 3.18 19.54 14.99
C ALA A 299 4.33 20.22 15.77
N ILE A 300 4.24 21.54 15.97
CA ILE A 300 5.26 22.35 16.65
C ILE A 300 4.84 22.61 18.11
N ASP A 301 3.58 22.98 18.32
CA ASP A 301 3.10 23.54 19.58
C ASP A 301 2.57 22.49 20.55
N ASP A 302 1.96 21.42 20.02
CA ASP A 302 1.35 20.37 20.81
C ASP A 302 2.32 19.20 21.05
N LYS A 303 2.37 18.73 22.30
CA LYS A 303 3.24 17.62 22.72
C LYS A 303 2.49 16.30 22.93
N THR A 304 1.17 16.29 22.75
CA THR A 304 0.26 15.18 23.04
C THR A 304 0.63 13.93 22.23
N PHE A 305 0.96 14.08 20.96
CA PHE A 305 1.32 12.97 20.07
C PHE A 305 2.83 12.72 19.95
N ARG A 306 3.66 13.53 20.59
CA ARG A 306 5.11 13.56 20.30
C ARG A 306 5.86 12.28 20.64
N SER A 307 5.39 11.57 21.67
CA SER A 307 5.89 10.24 22.03
C SER A 307 5.43 9.18 21.03
N ASP A 308 4.22 9.31 20.50
CA ASP A 308 3.69 8.41 19.47
C ASP A 308 4.44 8.59 18.14
N ASP A 309 4.72 9.84 17.77
CA ASP A 309 5.50 10.19 16.59
C ASP A 309 6.96 9.73 16.68
N LEU A 310 7.53 9.69 17.90
CA LEU A 310 8.87 9.15 18.14
C LEU A 310 8.92 7.65 17.80
N GLU A 311 8.00 6.88 18.38
CA GLU A 311 7.89 5.44 18.12
C GLU A 311 7.57 5.16 16.65
N PHE A 312 6.73 5.99 16.03
CA PHE A 312 6.44 5.92 14.60
C PHE A 312 7.69 6.14 13.75
N THR A 313 8.51 7.14 14.10
CA THR A 313 9.78 7.43 13.42
C THR A 313 10.78 6.27 13.57
N PHE A 314 10.82 5.65 14.75
CA PHE A 314 11.68 4.48 14.98
C PHE A 314 11.21 3.27 14.19
N ALA A 315 9.91 3.02 14.18
CA ALA A 315 9.30 1.95 13.41
C ALA A 315 9.53 2.10 11.89
N ALA A 316 9.35 3.31 11.34
CA ALA A 316 9.58 3.58 9.92
C ALA A 316 11.02 3.27 9.49
N ARG A 317 12.01 3.66 10.29
CA ARG A 317 13.42 3.31 10.04
C ARG A 317 13.66 1.81 10.15
N ALA A 318 13.13 1.16 11.18
CA ALA A 318 13.31 -0.28 11.38
C ALA A 318 12.72 -1.13 10.24
N TRP A 319 11.55 -0.76 9.71
CA TRP A 319 10.97 -1.40 8.53
C TRP A 319 11.79 -1.13 7.26
N SER A 320 12.27 0.10 7.08
CA SER A 320 13.17 0.45 5.98
C SER A 320 14.46 -0.37 6.00
N ASP A 321 15.10 -0.50 7.16
CA ASP A 321 16.33 -1.28 7.31
C ASP A 321 16.07 -2.77 7.03
N CYS A 322 14.99 -3.32 7.58
CA CYS A 322 14.58 -4.70 7.34
C CYS A 322 14.39 -5.00 5.84
N VAL A 323 13.72 -4.09 5.13
CA VAL A 323 13.50 -4.21 3.67
C VAL A 323 14.81 -4.04 2.88
N SER A 324 15.69 -3.14 3.33
CA SER A 324 16.97 -2.87 2.68
C SER A 324 17.92 -4.06 2.76
N PHE A 325 17.97 -4.75 3.92
CA PHE A 325 18.75 -5.97 4.09
C PHE A 325 18.16 -7.17 3.36
N GLY A 326 16.87 -7.14 3.04
CA GLY A 326 16.19 -8.20 2.30
C GLY A 326 16.03 -9.50 3.06
N ASP A 327 16.01 -9.44 4.40
CA ASP A 327 15.83 -10.60 5.27
C ASP A 327 14.34 -10.86 5.55
N PHE A 328 13.84 -11.95 4.97
CA PHE A 328 12.45 -12.39 5.11
C PHE A 328 12.13 -12.88 6.52
N GLU A 329 13.06 -13.51 7.22
CA GLU A 329 12.81 -14.04 8.58
C GLU A 329 12.70 -12.87 9.58
N SER A 330 13.60 -11.90 9.51
CA SER A 330 13.46 -10.66 10.30
C SER A 330 12.15 -9.93 10.02
N TYR A 331 11.70 -9.90 8.76
CA TYR A 331 10.42 -9.29 8.40
C TYR A 331 9.25 -10.05 9.03
N ARG A 332 9.27 -11.38 8.93
CA ARG A 332 8.27 -12.28 9.49
C ARG A 332 8.16 -12.11 11.00
N ASP A 333 9.26 -12.21 11.73
CA ASP A 333 9.28 -12.11 13.19
C ASP A 333 8.70 -10.77 13.66
N ARG A 334 9.08 -9.67 13.00
CA ARG A 334 8.52 -8.34 13.28
C ARG A 334 7.02 -8.32 13.03
N PHE A 335 6.56 -8.81 11.88
CA PHE A 335 5.15 -8.78 11.52
C PHE A 335 4.31 -9.65 12.48
N GLU A 336 4.71 -10.90 12.69
CA GLU A 336 3.97 -11.88 13.50
C GLU A 336 3.90 -11.44 14.97
N ARG A 337 4.94 -10.79 15.52
CA ARG A 337 4.89 -10.21 16.88
C ARG A 337 3.79 -9.18 17.02
N ILE A 338 3.67 -8.26 16.06
CA ILE A 338 2.62 -7.23 16.09
C ILE A 338 1.25 -7.84 15.79
N GLN A 339 1.18 -8.83 14.90
CA GLN A 339 -0.03 -9.58 14.61
C GLN A 339 -0.57 -10.28 15.86
N GLN A 340 0.29 -10.92 16.66
CA GLN A 340 -0.10 -11.56 17.92
C GLN A 340 -0.66 -10.55 18.93
N TYR A 341 -0.06 -9.36 19.01
CA TYR A 341 -0.54 -8.29 19.87
C TYR A 341 -1.98 -7.84 19.52
N PHE A 342 -2.31 -7.73 18.23
CA PHE A 342 -3.65 -7.36 17.77
C PHE A 342 -4.63 -8.52 17.60
N ALA A 343 -4.19 -9.77 17.74
CA ALA A 343 -4.99 -10.97 17.49
C ALA A 343 -6.39 -10.97 18.14
N PRO A 344 -6.55 -10.55 19.43
CA PRO A 344 -7.85 -10.51 20.08
C PRO A 344 -8.85 -9.51 19.47
N ARG A 345 -8.37 -8.54 18.67
CA ARG A 345 -9.14 -7.43 18.12
C ARG A 345 -9.45 -7.59 16.63
N PHE A 346 -8.84 -8.57 15.96
CA PHE A 346 -9.10 -8.81 14.53
C PHE A 346 -10.55 -9.14 14.19
N PRO A 347 -11.33 -9.92 14.97
CA PRO A 347 -12.71 -10.23 14.60
C PRO A 347 -13.56 -8.96 14.38
N ASP A 348 -13.50 -8.02 15.33
CA ASP A 348 -14.24 -6.76 15.25
C ASP A 348 -13.70 -5.84 14.15
N ALA A 349 -12.38 -5.75 14.03
CA ALA A 349 -11.71 -4.94 13.02
C ALA A 349 -11.99 -5.41 11.59
N VAL A 350 -12.01 -6.73 11.36
CA VAL A 350 -12.31 -7.32 10.04
C VAL A 350 -13.77 -7.05 9.67
N LYS A 351 -14.70 -7.18 10.62
CA LYS A 351 -16.11 -6.88 10.39
C LYS A 351 -16.30 -5.42 9.97
N LEU A 352 -15.78 -4.48 10.78
CA LEU A 352 -15.91 -3.05 10.51
C LEU A 352 -15.19 -2.63 9.22
N GLY A 353 -13.98 -3.13 8.99
CA GLY A 353 -13.20 -2.83 7.78
C GLY A 353 -13.87 -3.34 6.49
N ASN A 354 -14.58 -4.46 6.55
CA ASN A 354 -15.36 -4.96 5.41
C ASN A 354 -16.61 -4.11 5.15
N GLU A 355 -17.32 -3.70 6.19
CA GLU A 355 -18.47 -2.79 6.09
C GLU A 355 -18.06 -1.43 5.49
N MET A 356 -16.94 -0.86 5.96
CA MET A 356 -16.36 0.37 5.42
C MET A 356 -16.07 0.26 3.93
N MET A 357 -15.34 -0.79 3.53
CA MET A 357 -14.99 -0.98 2.12
C MET A 357 -16.21 -1.16 1.24
N LYS A 358 -17.22 -1.92 1.70
CA LYS A 358 -18.45 -2.15 0.97
C LYS A 358 -19.19 -0.83 0.74
N THR A 359 -19.39 -0.02 1.78
CA THR A 359 -20.09 1.27 1.66
C THR A 359 -19.34 2.25 0.75
N ILE A 360 -18.01 2.29 0.82
CA ILE A 360 -17.20 3.16 -0.05
C ILE A 360 -17.34 2.72 -1.52
N LEU A 361 -17.21 1.41 -1.80
CA LEU A 361 -17.33 0.86 -3.15
C LEU A 361 -18.73 1.06 -3.74
N GLU A 362 -19.79 0.88 -2.94
CA GLU A 362 -21.18 1.09 -3.37
C GLU A 362 -21.44 2.56 -3.77
N LYS A 363 -20.97 3.52 -2.96
CA LYS A 363 -21.11 4.95 -3.28
C LYS A 363 -20.30 5.38 -4.50
N THR A 364 -19.16 4.73 -4.73
CA THR A 364 -18.32 4.97 -5.91
C THR A 364 -18.99 4.51 -7.20
N ALA A 365 -19.73 3.39 -7.16
CA ALA A 365 -20.45 2.86 -8.31
C ALA A 365 -21.69 3.68 -8.70
N THR A 366 -22.29 4.40 -7.74
CA THR A 366 -23.47 5.25 -7.98
C THR A 366 -23.14 6.67 -8.43
N GLY A 367 -21.92 7.17 -8.22
CA GLY A 367 -21.48 8.51 -8.65
C GLY A 367 -21.07 8.59 -10.13
N THR A 368 -21.15 7.49 -10.88
CA THR A 368 -20.80 7.42 -12.31
C THR A 368 -22.03 7.45 -13.24
N GLN A 369 -23.21 7.84 -12.74
CA GLN A 369 -24.42 8.03 -13.55
C GLN A 369 -24.73 9.50 -13.82
#